data_AF-A0A529XIG9-F1
#
_entry.id   AF-A0A529XIG9-F1
#
_cell.length_a   1.000
_cell.length_b   1.000
_cell.length_c   1.000
_cell.angle_alpha   90.00
_cell.angle_beta   90.00
_cell.angle_gamma   90.00
#
_symmetry.space_group_name_H-M   'P 1'
#
loop_
_entity.id
_entity.type
_entity.pdbx_description
1 polymer ?
#
loop_
_entity_poly.entity_id
_entity_poly.type
_entity_poly.pdbx_seq_one_letter_code
_entity_poly.pdbx_strand_id
1 'polypeptide(L)'
;LTSPPLTCVVKDKPYSVSIRIEDASGTLLQSIDTTMTSSEDQTMLPDRPLVIGPKYELNPDLAGHPDGKLPDAQKPDCSKAT
;
A
#
# COMPACT_ATOMS: atom_id res chain seq x y z
N LEU A 1 -10.44 12.53 -2.38
CA LEU A 1 -10.37 11.09 -2.07
C LEU A 1 -8.91 10.69 -2.06
N THR A 2 -8.45 10.07 -0.99
CA THR A 2 -7.10 9.50 -0.89
C THR A 2 -7.29 8.08 -0.41
N SER A 3 -6.69 7.12 -1.10
CA SER A 3 -6.67 5.75 -0.61
C SER A 3 -5.89 5.70 0.70
N PRO A 4 -6.33 4.93 1.70
CA PRO A 4 -5.51 4.65 2.87
C PRO A 4 -4.22 3.93 2.45
N PRO A 5 -3.16 3.95 3.28
CA PRO A 5 -1.97 3.16 3.05
C PRO A 5 -2.31 1.68 2.87
N LEU A 6 -1.64 1.02 1.92
CA LEU A 6 -1.73 -0.43 1.77
C LEU A 6 -1.05 -1.12 2.95
N THR A 7 -1.72 -2.11 3.52
CA THR A 7 -1.20 -2.93 4.61
C THR A 7 -1.37 -4.42 4.30
N CYS A 8 -0.51 -5.25 4.89
CA CYS A 8 -0.52 -6.70 4.75
C CYS A 8 -0.32 -7.20 3.31
N VAL A 9 0.61 -6.55 2.60
CA VAL A 9 1.11 -7.03 1.31
C VAL A 9 2.01 -8.25 1.55
N VAL A 10 1.78 -9.30 0.78
CA VAL A 10 2.51 -10.57 0.84
C VAL A 10 3.26 -10.74 -0.46
N LYS A 11 4.56 -10.99 -0.36
CA LYS A 11 5.41 -11.22 -1.52
C LYS A 11 4.99 -12.47 -2.29
N ASP A 12 5.11 -12.41 -3.61
CA ASP A 12 4.83 -13.48 -4.57
C ASP A 12 3.38 -14.00 -4.53
N LYS A 13 2.48 -13.29 -3.84
CA LYS A 13 1.05 -13.59 -3.78
C LYS A 13 0.30 -12.91 -4.94
N PRO A 14 -0.45 -13.66 -5.76
CA PRO A 14 -1.31 -13.07 -6.77
C PRO A 14 -2.58 -12.48 -6.12
N TYR A 15 -2.80 -11.18 -6.31
CA TYR A 15 -4.01 -10.48 -5.89
C TYR A 15 -4.96 -10.35 -7.08
N SER A 16 -6.24 -10.68 -6.89
CA SER A 16 -7.27 -10.43 -7.89
C SER A 16 -7.52 -8.93 -8.03
N VAL A 17 -7.51 -8.45 -9.27
CA VAL A 17 -7.80 -7.07 -9.64
C VAL A 17 -8.97 -7.08 -10.62
N SER A 18 -10.05 -6.39 -10.25
CA SER A 18 -11.21 -6.17 -11.12
C SER A 18 -11.33 -4.67 -11.41
N ILE A 19 -11.25 -4.31 -12.68
CA ILE A 19 -11.37 -2.93 -13.16
C ILE A 19 -12.68 -2.81 -13.93
N ARG A 20 -13.50 -1.83 -13.55
CA ARG A 20 -14.75 -1.49 -14.22
C ARG A 20 -14.60 -0.11 -14.85
N ILE A 21 -14.87 -0.02 -16.15
CA ILE A 21 -14.94 1.24 -16.89
C ILE A 21 -16.41 1.51 -17.14
N GLU A 22 -16.89 2.62 -16.60
CA GLU A 22 -18.30 3.03 -16.65
C GLU A 22 -18.42 4.40 -17.32
N ASP A 23 -19.54 4.67 -17.99
CA ASP A 23 -19.84 6.00 -18.51
C ASP A 23 -20.32 6.95 -17.39
N ALA A 24 -20.63 8.20 -17.74
CA ALA A 24 -21.11 9.20 -16.79
C ALA A 24 -22.46 8.85 -16.12
N SER A 25 -23.24 7.93 -16.70
CA SER A 25 -24.49 7.41 -16.13
C SER A 25 -24.29 6.20 -15.22
N GLY A 26 -23.05 5.70 -15.11
CA GLY A 26 -22.73 4.46 -14.39
C GLY A 26 -22.96 3.19 -15.22
N THR A 27 -23.21 3.32 -16.54
CA THR A 27 -23.38 2.16 -17.41
C THR A 27 -22.02 1.51 -17.64
N LEU A 28 -21.91 0.21 -17.34
CA LEU A 28 -20.69 -0.56 -17.54
C LEU A 28 -20.35 -0.67 -19.03
N LEU A 29 -19.19 -0.14 -19.42
CA LEU A 29 -18.64 -0.22 -20.78
C LEU A 29 -17.67 -1.37 -20.93
N GLN A 30 -16.88 -1.66 -19.88
CA GLN A 30 -15.88 -2.73 -19.90
C GLN A 30 -15.60 -3.26 -18.48
N SER A 31 -15.36 -4.57 -18.39
CA SER A 31 -14.77 -5.23 -17.22
C SER A 31 -13.42 -5.82 -17.62
N ILE A 32 -12.40 -5.64 -16.79
CA ILE A 32 -11.09 -6.27 -16.93
C ILE A 32 -10.79 -6.99 -15.62
N ASP A 33 -10.64 -8.31 -15.70
CA ASP A 33 -10.25 -9.16 -14.58
C ASP A 33 -8.84 -9.67 -14.81
N THR A 34 -7.96 -9.39 -13.86
CA THR A 34 -6.55 -9.77 -13.94
C THR A 34 -6.00 -10.08 -12.56
N THR A 35 -4.74 -10.50 -12.50
CA THR A 35 -4.01 -10.67 -11.26
C THR A 35 -2.79 -9.76 -11.26
N MET A 36 -2.44 -9.26 -10.07
CA MET A 36 -1.21 -8.54 -9.84
C MET A 36 -0.46 -9.20 -8.68
N THR A 37 0.81 -9.52 -8.91
CA THR A 37 1.67 -10.16 -7.90
C THR A 37 2.65 -9.13 -7.36
N SER A 38 2.76 -9.03 -6.03
CA SER A 38 3.72 -8.14 -5.38
C SER A 38 5.11 -8.76 -5.34
N SER A 39 6.15 -8.00 -5.68
CA SER A 39 7.55 -8.38 -5.39
C SER A 39 7.96 -8.09 -3.95
N GLU A 40 7.18 -7.26 -3.25
CA GLU A 40 7.47 -6.76 -1.91
C GLU A 40 6.61 -7.44 -0.85
N ASP A 41 7.16 -7.50 0.37
CA ASP A 41 6.48 -7.98 1.57
C ASP A 41 6.24 -6.82 2.55
N GLN A 42 5.17 -6.90 3.34
CA GLN A 42 4.85 -5.91 4.39
C GLN A 42 6.02 -5.66 5.34
N THR A 43 6.85 -6.67 5.59
CA THR A 43 8.04 -6.55 6.45
C THR A 43 9.06 -5.56 5.90
N MET A 44 9.10 -5.32 4.59
CA MET A 44 10.01 -4.36 3.93
C MET A 44 9.49 -2.92 3.98
N LEU A 45 8.17 -2.72 4.07
CA LEU A 45 7.58 -1.38 4.05
C LEU A 45 7.88 -0.62 5.35
N PRO A 46 8.16 0.70 5.29
CA PRO A 46 8.45 1.49 6.47
C PRO A 46 7.20 1.66 7.33
N ASP A 47 7.39 1.91 8.63
CA ASP A 47 6.31 2.10 9.59
C ASP A 47 5.58 3.44 9.40
N ARG A 48 6.27 4.42 8.80
CA ARG A 48 5.75 5.72 8.39
C ARG A 48 6.34 6.12 7.03
N PRO A 49 5.71 7.04 6.29
CA PRO A 49 6.32 7.59 5.08
C PRO A 49 7.71 8.15 5.36
N LEU A 50 8.69 7.83 4.51
CA LEU A 50 10.07 8.31 4.65
C LEU A 50 10.18 9.83 4.50
N VAL A 51 9.23 10.41 3.76
CA VAL A 51 9.15 11.84 3.45
C VAL A 51 7.72 12.33 3.57
N ILE A 52 7.57 13.63 3.79
CA ILE A 52 6.30 14.33 3.91
C ILE A 52 6.26 15.55 2.97
N GLY A 53 5.05 15.90 2.57
CA GLY A 53 4.78 17.08 1.74
C GLY A 53 5.31 16.98 0.30
N PRO A 54 4.98 17.98 -0.54
CA PRO A 54 5.33 17.98 -1.96
C PRO A 54 6.82 18.22 -2.23
N LYS A 55 7.57 18.68 -1.23
CA LYS A 55 9.01 18.97 -1.34
C LYS A 55 9.90 17.81 -0.89
N TYR A 56 9.34 16.64 -0.58
CA TYR A 56 10.07 15.47 -0.11
C TYR A 56 10.89 15.76 1.15
N GLU A 57 10.32 16.53 2.08
CA GLU A 57 10.96 16.80 3.36
C GLU A 57 11.06 15.50 4.16
N LEU A 58 12.22 15.20 4.75
CA LEU A 58 12.38 14.00 5.56
C LEU A 58 11.37 14.00 6.69
N ASN A 59 10.74 12.85 6.94
CA ASN A 59 9.76 12.74 7.99
C ASN A 59 10.45 12.87 9.37
N PRO A 60 10.16 13.93 10.17
CA PRO A 60 10.80 14.11 11.48
C PRO A 60 10.47 13.00 12.48
N ASP A 61 9.36 12.27 12.29
CA ASP A 61 9.00 11.11 13.10
C ASP A 61 9.99 9.95 12.97
N LEU A 62 10.83 9.95 11.92
CA LEU A 62 11.83 8.94 11.63
C LEU A 62 13.26 9.41 11.93
N ALA A 63 13.44 10.47 12.74
CA ALA A 63 14.76 10.98 13.10
C ALA A 63 15.61 9.87 13.77
N GLY A 64 16.76 9.55 13.18
CA GLY A 64 17.63 8.45 13.64
C GLY A 64 17.22 7.06 13.15
N HIS A 65 16.14 6.95 12.37
CA HIS A 65 15.59 5.71 11.82
C HIS A 65 15.51 5.78 10.28
N PRO A 66 16.66 5.79 9.58
CA PRO A 66 16.70 5.96 8.12
C PRO A 66 16.09 4.78 7.35
N ASP A 67 15.95 3.62 7.99
CA ASP A 67 15.27 2.44 7.47
C ASP A 67 13.73 2.52 7.61
N GLY A 68 13.22 3.59 8.24
CA GLY A 68 11.79 3.80 8.45
C GLY A 68 11.18 2.86 9.47
N LYS A 69 11.97 2.18 10.30
CA LYS A 69 11.49 1.26 11.34
C LYS A 69 11.57 1.91 12.72
N LEU A 70 10.45 1.95 13.41
CA LEU A 70 10.36 2.47 14.78
C LEU A 70 10.26 1.31 15.78
N PRO A 71 10.97 1.36 16.94
CA PRO A 71 10.96 0.28 17.93
C PRO A 71 9.56 -0.08 18.45
N ASP A 72 8.73 0.94 18.66
CA ASP A 72 7.39 0.81 19.27
C ASP A 72 6.26 1.07 18.25
N ALA A 73 6.54 0.90 16.95
CA ALA A 73 5.53 1.09 15.93
C ALA A 73 4.45 0.00 16.02
N GLN A 74 3.18 0.41 16.04
CA GLN A 74 2.08 -0.54 15.90
C GLN A 74 2.09 -1.13 14.49
N LYS A 75 2.33 -2.43 14.39
CA LYS A 75 2.30 -3.17 13.12
C LYS A 75 0.87 -3.59 12.78
N PRO A 76 0.49 -3.65 11.50
CA PRO A 76 -0.80 -4.18 11.10
C PRO A 76 -0.90 -5.67 11.45
N ASP A 77 -2.08 -6.11 11.92
CA ASP A 77 -2.38 -7.54 12.09
C ASP A 77 -2.65 -8.16 10.72
N CYS A 78 -1.70 -8.98 10.26
CA CYS A 78 -1.75 -9.64 8.97
C CYS A 78 -2.12 -11.13 9.07
N SER A 79 -2.70 -11.58 10.17
CA SER A 79 -3.09 -13.00 10.38
C SER A 79 -4.01 -13.58 9.29
N LYS A 80 -4.75 -12.72 8.58
CA LYS A 80 -5.65 -13.10 7.49
C LYS A 80 -5.07 -12.89 6.09
N ALA A 81 -3.85 -12.37 6.00
CA ALA A 81 -3.17 -12.21 4.73
C ALA A 81 -2.50 -13.54 4.34
N THR A 82 -3.32 -14.47 3.83
CA THR A 82 -2.89 -15.76 3.27
C THR A 82 -3.06 -15.73 1.77
#